data_AF-A0A7K0PIC3-F1
#
_entry.id   AF-A0A7K0PIC3-F1
#
_cell.length_a   1.000
_cell.length_b   1.000
_cell.length_c   1.000
_cell.angle_alpha   90.00
_cell.angle_beta   90.00
_cell.angle_gamma   90.00
#
_symmetry.space_group_name_H-M   'P 1'
#
loop_
_entity.id
_entity.type
_entity.pdbx_description
1 polymer ?
#
loop_
_entity_poly.entity_id
_entity_poly.type
_entity_poly.pdbx_seq_one_letter_code
_entity_poly.pdbx_strand_id
1 'polypeptide(L)'
;MGVTGGIPPTARNLAAMADNLAEVGRALPAGDDATVHHHWGVIGISRVQWPMVGAALALGGSVRVGLEDNFYLPDGTMATSNGELIAKAREMILDAGRRPASVEEARAALGLPAAAGGPVPAGSPASSR
;
A
#
# COMPACT_ATOMS: atom_id res chain seq x y z
N MET A 1 -8.82 7.03 -0.04
CA MET A 1 -9.74 7.57 -1.06
C MET A 1 -11.05 6.81 -0.99
N GLY A 2 -12.19 7.50 -1.10
CA GLY A 2 -13.52 6.87 -1.00
C GLY A 2 -14.19 6.93 0.38
N VAL A 3 -13.66 7.71 1.33
CA VAL A 3 -14.39 8.10 2.55
C VAL A 3 -15.37 9.21 2.20
N THR A 4 -16.58 9.18 2.76
CA THR A 4 -17.58 10.26 2.62
C THR A 4 -17.01 11.61 3.06
N GLY A 5 -17.12 12.62 2.20
CA GLY A 5 -16.53 13.95 2.43
C GLY A 5 -15.06 14.07 2.01
N GLY A 6 -14.41 12.97 1.62
CA GLY A 6 -13.05 12.96 1.06
C GLY A 6 -13.03 12.97 -0.47
N ILE A 7 -11.82 12.83 -1.03
CA ILE A 7 -11.62 12.78 -2.48
C ILE A 7 -12.23 11.49 -3.10
N PRO A 8 -12.94 11.59 -4.25
CA PRO A 8 -13.46 10.42 -4.95
C PRO A 8 -12.35 9.47 -5.40
N PRO A 9 -12.53 8.14 -5.27
CA PRO A 9 -11.51 7.13 -5.54
C PRO A 9 -11.40 6.82 -7.04
N THR A 10 -10.81 7.72 -7.81
CA THR A 10 -10.55 7.54 -9.25
C THR A 10 -9.04 7.53 -9.52
N ALA A 11 -8.61 6.80 -10.55
CA ALA A 11 -7.21 6.76 -10.96
C ALA A 11 -6.67 8.16 -11.31
N ARG A 12 -7.50 9.01 -11.94
CA ARG A 12 -7.16 10.40 -12.25
C ARG A 12 -6.88 11.22 -10.99
N ASN A 13 -7.74 11.09 -9.97
CA ASN A 13 -7.54 11.81 -8.70
C ASN A 13 -6.29 11.31 -7.98
N LEU A 14 -6.01 10.01 -8.01
CA LEU A 14 -4.79 9.46 -7.41
C LEU A 14 -3.54 9.99 -8.12
N ALA A 15 -3.53 9.98 -9.46
CA ALA A 15 -2.42 10.51 -10.26
C ALA A 15 -2.15 11.99 -9.93
N ALA A 16 -3.21 12.81 -9.89
CA ALA A 16 -3.07 14.22 -9.53
C ALA A 16 -2.47 14.42 -8.12
N MET A 17 -2.87 13.60 -7.13
CA MET A 17 -2.27 13.65 -5.79
C MET A 17 -0.81 13.21 -5.79
N ALA A 18 -0.44 12.21 -6.58
CA ALA A 18 0.94 11.73 -6.70
C ALA A 18 1.85 12.76 -7.39
N ASP A 19 1.36 13.42 -8.46
CA ASP A 19 2.08 14.48 -9.16
C ASP A 19 2.40 15.66 -8.24
N ASN A 20 1.45 16.06 -7.38
CA ASN A 20 1.67 17.11 -6.39
C ASN A 20 2.85 16.81 -5.44
N LEU A 21 3.05 15.54 -5.06
CA LEU A 21 4.20 15.14 -4.24
C LEU A 21 5.52 15.26 -5.01
N ALA A 22 5.52 14.89 -6.30
CA ALA A 22 6.69 15.04 -7.15
C ALA A 22 7.05 16.52 -7.37
N GLU A 23 6.06 17.40 -7.45
CA GLU A 23 6.27 18.86 -7.53
C GLU A 23 6.85 19.42 -6.23
N VAL A 24 6.30 19.04 -5.07
CA VAL A 24 6.84 19.45 -3.76
C VAL A 24 8.30 19.00 -3.60
N GLY A 25 8.62 17.77 -4.00
CA GLY A 25 9.99 17.25 -3.95
C GLY A 25 10.99 18.02 -4.83
N ARG A 26 10.53 18.69 -5.90
CA ARG A 26 11.33 19.57 -6.76
C ARG A 26 11.43 21.01 -6.26
N ALA A 27 10.42 21.47 -5.52
CA ALA A 27 10.32 22.86 -5.05
C ALA A 27 11.11 23.14 -3.75
N LEU A 28 11.47 22.09 -2.99
CA LEU A 28 12.36 22.23 -1.84
C LEU A 28 13.79 22.53 -2.32
N PRO A 29 14.49 23.52 -1.74
CA PRO A 29 15.86 23.81 -2.11
C PRO A 29 16.72 22.58 -1.79
N ALA A 30 17.14 21.88 -2.84
CA ALA A 30 18.14 20.86 -2.73
C ALA A 30 19.42 21.54 -2.22
N GLY A 31 19.92 21.13 -1.05
CA GLY A 31 21.37 21.13 -0.87
C GLY A 31 21.96 20.28 -2.00
N ASP A 32 23.18 20.62 -2.43
CA ASP A 32 23.81 20.35 -3.74
C ASP A 32 23.66 18.97 -4.45
N ASP A 33 22.97 17.97 -3.88
CA ASP A 33 22.75 16.65 -4.49
C ASP A 33 21.56 15.83 -3.91
N ALA A 34 20.38 16.41 -3.68
CA ALA A 34 19.23 15.61 -3.21
C ALA A 34 17.88 16.04 -3.79
N THR A 35 17.37 15.24 -4.74
CA THR A 35 15.93 15.21 -5.03
C THR A 35 15.23 14.59 -3.82
N VAL A 36 14.29 15.30 -3.19
CA VAL A 36 13.53 14.74 -2.06
C VAL A 36 12.55 13.69 -2.60
N HIS A 37 12.81 12.42 -2.31
CA HIS A 37 11.92 11.33 -2.68
C HIS A 37 10.88 11.09 -1.59
N HIS A 38 9.60 11.28 -1.92
CA HIS A 38 8.48 10.98 -1.03
C HIS A 38 8.04 9.53 -1.19
N HIS A 39 8.02 8.76 -0.10
CA HIS A 39 7.33 7.48 -0.08
C HIS A 39 5.82 7.73 0.09
N TRP A 40 5.00 7.20 -0.81
CA TRP A 40 3.55 7.36 -0.75
C TRP A 40 2.84 6.04 -1.02
N GLY A 41 1.59 5.93 -0.58
CA GLY A 41 0.74 4.80 -0.90
C GLY A 41 -0.73 5.15 -0.88
N VAL A 42 -1.55 4.25 -1.43
CA VAL A 42 -3.01 4.43 -1.51
C VAL A 42 -3.74 3.56 -0.51
N ILE A 43 -4.86 4.10 -0.02
CA ILE A 43 -5.91 3.37 0.71
C ILE A 43 -7.20 3.53 -0.10
N GLY A 44 -7.81 2.45 -0.56
CA GLY A 44 -9.11 2.47 -1.22
C GLY A 44 -10.17 1.87 -0.31
N ILE A 45 -11.27 2.58 -0.07
CA ILE A 45 -12.29 2.17 0.89
C ILE A 45 -13.32 1.23 0.25
N SER A 46 -13.62 0.12 0.91
CA SER A 46 -14.56 -0.90 0.47
C SER A 46 -14.16 -1.49 -0.90
N ARG A 47 -15.14 -1.84 -1.74
CA ARG A 47 -14.94 -2.54 -3.02
C ARG A 47 -14.04 -1.80 -4.01
N VAL A 48 -13.83 -0.49 -3.86
CA VAL A 48 -12.92 0.28 -4.73
C VAL A 48 -11.44 0.08 -4.38
N GLN A 49 -11.11 -0.67 -3.32
CA GLN A 49 -9.74 -1.02 -2.97
C GLN A 49 -8.96 -1.58 -4.18
N TRP A 50 -9.54 -2.53 -4.92
CA TRP A 50 -8.81 -3.25 -5.97
C TRP A 50 -8.43 -2.38 -7.18
N PRO A 51 -9.34 -1.57 -7.75
CA PRO A 51 -8.95 -0.59 -8.76
C PRO A 51 -7.90 0.42 -8.26
N MET A 52 -7.98 0.84 -6.99
CA MET A 52 -7.01 1.79 -6.42
C MET A 52 -5.64 1.15 -6.21
N VAL A 53 -5.57 -0.11 -5.76
CA VAL A 53 -4.33 -0.90 -5.71
C VAL A 53 -3.71 -0.94 -7.10
N GLY A 54 -4.47 -1.32 -8.14
CA GLY A 54 -3.97 -1.34 -9.52
C GLY A 54 -3.42 0.01 -10.00
N ALA A 55 -4.15 1.10 -9.72
CA ALA A 55 -3.71 2.45 -10.06
C ALA A 55 -2.42 2.86 -9.34
N ALA A 56 -2.29 2.58 -8.04
CA ALA A 56 -1.07 2.90 -7.29
C ALA A 56 0.13 2.08 -7.78
N LEU A 57 -0.06 0.80 -8.12
CA LEU A 57 1.00 -0.03 -8.67
C LEU A 57 1.51 0.54 -10.01
N ALA A 58 0.60 0.98 -10.89
CA ALA A 58 0.96 1.60 -12.17
C ALA A 58 1.70 2.94 -12.01
N LEU A 59 1.40 3.69 -10.95
CA LEU A 59 2.03 4.98 -10.63
C LEU A 59 3.29 4.84 -9.77
N GLY A 60 3.69 3.61 -9.41
CA GLY A 60 4.89 3.34 -8.60
C GLY A 60 4.73 3.50 -7.08
N GLY A 61 3.52 3.74 -6.58
CA GLY A 61 3.23 3.89 -5.15
C GLY A 61 3.12 2.57 -4.38
N SER A 62 3.07 2.66 -3.05
CA SER A 62 2.74 1.56 -2.14
C SER A 62 1.23 1.37 -1.99
N VAL A 63 0.81 0.26 -1.42
CA VAL A 63 -0.61 -0.06 -1.23
C VAL A 63 -0.90 -0.47 0.21
N ARG A 64 -2.09 -0.13 0.69
CA ARG A 64 -2.64 -0.63 1.94
C ARG A 64 -3.90 -1.44 1.64
N VAL A 65 -3.98 -2.62 2.25
CA VAL A 65 -5.15 -3.49 2.23
C VAL A 65 -5.40 -4.05 3.61
N GLY A 66 -6.65 -4.34 3.93
CA GLY A 66 -7.03 -4.97 5.20
C GLY A 66 -8.50 -4.79 5.52
N LEU A 67 -8.98 -5.53 6.51
CA LEU A 67 -10.37 -5.52 6.96
C LEU A 67 -10.79 -4.17 7.55
N GLU A 68 -9.85 -3.32 7.97
CA GLU A 68 -10.16 -1.93 8.36
C GLU A 68 -10.73 -1.13 7.18
N ASP A 69 -10.22 -1.39 5.97
CA ASP A 69 -10.55 -0.59 4.79
C ASP A 69 -11.59 -1.29 3.90
N ASN A 70 -11.56 -2.63 3.80
CA ASN A 70 -12.41 -3.41 2.90
C ASN A 70 -12.64 -4.86 3.38
N PHE A 71 -13.87 -5.34 3.22
CA PHE A 71 -14.24 -6.72 3.56
C PHE A 71 -14.30 -7.69 2.38
N TYR A 72 -14.11 -7.25 1.13
CA TYR A 72 -14.44 -8.07 -0.04
C TYR A 72 -13.26 -8.33 -0.98
N LEU A 73 -13.14 -9.55 -1.47
CA LEU A 73 -12.30 -9.93 -2.60
C LEU A 73 -12.82 -9.31 -3.93
N PRO A 74 -12.02 -9.32 -5.02
CA PRO A 74 -12.41 -8.66 -6.28
C PRO A 74 -13.67 -9.20 -6.94
N ASP A 75 -13.96 -10.48 -6.74
CA ASP A 75 -15.19 -11.15 -7.18
C ASP A 75 -16.43 -10.76 -6.35
N GLY A 76 -16.21 -10.02 -5.26
CA GLY A 76 -17.24 -9.58 -4.34
C GLY A 76 -17.50 -10.52 -3.16
N THR A 77 -16.79 -11.65 -3.08
CA THR A 77 -16.82 -12.59 -1.95
C THR A 77 -16.29 -11.89 -0.69
N MET A 78 -16.91 -12.11 0.47
CA MET A 78 -16.42 -11.54 1.73
C MET A 78 -15.17 -12.30 2.18
N ALA A 79 -14.08 -11.57 2.46
CA ALA A 79 -12.84 -12.13 2.96
C ALA A 79 -13.03 -12.63 4.40
N THR A 80 -12.44 -13.79 4.70
CA THR A 80 -12.49 -14.41 6.03
C THR A 80 -11.36 -13.92 6.94
N SER A 81 -10.32 -13.30 6.38
CA SER A 81 -9.16 -12.81 7.11
C SER A 81 -8.44 -11.68 6.37
N ASN A 82 -7.59 -10.93 7.09
CA ASN A 82 -6.62 -10.03 6.46
C ASN A 82 -5.67 -10.80 5.52
N GLY A 83 -5.37 -12.07 5.83
CA GLY A 83 -4.47 -12.90 5.03
C GLY A 83 -4.95 -13.09 3.58
N GLU A 84 -6.26 -13.26 3.37
CA GLU A 84 -6.83 -13.38 2.02
C GLU A 84 -6.70 -12.07 1.23
N LEU A 85 -6.96 -10.93 1.88
CA LEU A 85 -6.80 -9.61 1.25
C LEU A 85 -5.34 -9.33 0.89
N ILE A 86 -4.41 -9.68 1.79
CA ILE A 86 -2.97 -9.54 1.59
C ILE A 86 -2.49 -10.47 0.49
N ALA A 87 -2.95 -11.73 0.46
CA ALA A 87 -2.61 -12.68 -0.59
C ALA A 87 -3.05 -12.16 -1.96
N LYS A 88 -4.27 -11.61 -2.06
CA LYS A 88 -4.73 -11.03 -3.32
C LYS A 88 -3.93 -9.79 -3.74
N ALA A 89 -3.62 -8.91 -2.80
CA ALA A 89 -2.77 -7.74 -3.08
C ALA A 89 -1.37 -8.17 -3.55
N ARG A 90 -0.79 -9.21 -2.93
CA ARG A 90 0.49 -9.79 -3.34
C ARG A 90 0.45 -10.31 -4.77
N GLU A 91 -0.60 -11.02 -5.18
CA GLU A 91 -0.78 -11.44 -6.58
C GLU A 91 -0.73 -10.23 -7.52
N MET A 92 -1.52 -9.19 -7.25
CA MET A 92 -1.56 -7.98 -8.08
C MET A 92 -0.20 -7.27 -8.15
N ILE A 93 0.55 -7.24 -7.05
CA ILE A 93 1.91 -6.69 -7.00
C ILE A 93 2.85 -7.46 -7.92
N LEU A 94 2.79 -8.80 -7.90
CA LEU A 94 3.61 -9.66 -8.74
C LEU A 94 3.21 -9.54 -10.22
N ASP A 95 1.91 -9.52 -10.52
CA ASP A 95 1.38 -9.33 -11.87
C ASP A 95 1.81 -8.00 -12.48
N ALA A 96 2.00 -6.96 -11.66
CA ALA A 96 2.53 -5.67 -12.06
C ALA A 96 4.07 -5.64 -12.22
N GLY A 97 4.75 -6.79 -12.13
CA GLY A 97 6.21 -6.90 -12.24
C GLY A 97 6.98 -6.36 -11.03
N ARG A 98 6.32 -6.24 -9.86
CA ARG A 98 6.92 -5.75 -8.61
C ARG A 98 6.98 -6.88 -7.57
N ARG A 99 7.55 -6.58 -6.39
CA ARG A 99 7.52 -7.49 -5.23
C ARG A 99 7.18 -6.72 -3.95
N PRO A 100 6.53 -7.36 -2.96
CA PRO A 100 6.45 -6.79 -1.63
C PRO A 100 7.84 -6.59 -1.02
N ALA A 101 8.02 -5.51 -0.28
CA ALA A 101 9.20 -5.30 0.53
C ALA A 101 9.17 -6.23 1.77
N SER A 102 10.35 -6.68 2.20
CA SER A 102 10.54 -7.22 3.55
C SER A 102 10.36 -6.12 4.61
N VAL A 103 10.26 -6.53 5.88
CA VAL A 103 10.13 -5.58 6.99
C VAL A 103 11.37 -4.69 7.09
N GLU A 104 12.55 -5.27 6.86
CA GLU A 104 13.84 -4.59 6.89
C GLU A 104 13.94 -3.54 5.77
N GLU A 105 13.56 -3.93 4.55
CA GLU A 105 13.51 -3.01 3.40
C GLU A 105 12.51 -1.88 3.61
N ALA A 106 11.33 -2.19 4.15
CA ALA A 106 10.31 -1.18 4.46
C ALA A 106 10.80 -0.19 5.52
N ARG A 107 11.47 -0.67 6.58
CA ARG A 107 12.07 0.18 7.61
C ARG A 107 13.13 1.10 7.02
N ALA A 108 14.04 0.56 6.22
CA ALA A 108 15.08 1.34 5.56
C ALA A 108 14.48 2.42 4.64
N ALA A 109 13.48 2.06 3.82
CA ALA A 109 12.80 2.98 2.92
C ALA A 109 12.04 4.10 3.65
N LEU A 110 11.55 3.84 4.87
CA LEU A 110 10.83 4.80 5.70
C LEU A 110 11.71 5.54 6.71
N GLY A 111 13.04 5.32 6.71
CA GLY A 111 13.95 5.93 7.68
C GLY A 111 13.72 5.48 9.13
N LEU A 112 13.15 4.29 9.33
CA LEU A 112 12.88 3.72 10.65
C LEU A 112 14.09 2.91 11.16
N PRO A 113 14.34 2.88 12.47
CA PRO A 113 15.40 2.07 13.05
C PRO A 113 15.14 0.56 12.80
N ALA A 114 16.22 -0.22 12.77
CA ALA A 114 16.16 -1.67 12.74
C ALA A 114 15.34 -2.19 13.93
N ALA A 115 14.58 -3.26 13.71
CA ALA A 115 13.75 -3.84 14.76
C ALA A 115 14.64 -4.36 15.91
N ALA A 116 14.32 -3.96 17.14
CA ALA A 116 14.87 -4.58 18.33
C ALA A 116 14.09 -5.88 18.62
N GLY A 117 14.50 -7.01 18.04
CA GLY A 117 13.94 -8.33 18.40
C GLY A 117 13.91 -9.36 17.27
N GLY A 118 14.40 -10.57 17.58
CA GLY A 118 14.53 -11.71 16.66
C GLY A 118 13.20 -12.34 16.20
N PRO A 119 13.26 -13.51 15.54
CA PRO A 119 12.17 -14.01 14.71
C PRO A 119 10.84 -14.18 15.46
N VAL A 120 9.76 -13.76 14.81
CA VAL A 120 8.39 -14.02 15.27
C VAL A 120 8.20 -15.54 15.33
N PRO A 121 7.82 -16.12 16.49
CA PRO A 121 7.58 -17.56 16.57
C PRO A 121 6.45 -17.94 15.60
N ALA A 122 6.68 -19.00 14.82
CA ALA A 122 5.68 -19.54 13.92
C ALA A 122 4.38 -19.82 14.71
N GLY A 123 3.27 -19.22 14.28
CA GLY A 123 1.99 -19.33 14.98
C GLY A 123 1.59 -20.78 15.18
N SER A 124 1.15 -21.12 16.40
CA SER A 124 0.60 -22.43 16.73
C SER A 124 -0.55 -22.80 15.77
N PRO A 125 -0.65 -24.06 15.34
CA PRO A 125 -1.75 -24.49 14.46
C PRO A 125 -3.08 -24.25 15.17
N ALA A 126 -4.03 -23.69 14.41
CA ALA A 126 -5.38 -23.40 14.87
C ALA A 126 -6.01 -24.67 15.48
N SER A 127 -6.50 -24.55 16.71
CA SER A 127 -7.32 -25.57 17.35
C SER A 127 -8.62 -25.72 16.57
N SER A 128 -8.83 -26.89 15.97
CA SER A 128 -10.09 -27.29 15.37
C SER A 128 -11.16 -27.39 16.47
N ARG A 129 -12.22 -26.58 16.36
CA ARG A 129 -13.52 -26.86 16.96
C ARG A 129 -14.60 -26.67 15.90
#